data_AF-A0A4Y2AYG0-F1
#
_entry.id   AF-A0A4Y2AYG0-F1
#
_cell.length_a   1.000
_cell.length_b   1.000
_cell.length_c   1.000
_cell.angle_alpha   90.00
_cell.angle_beta   90.00
_cell.angle_gamma   90.00
#
_symmetry.space_group_name_H-M   'P 1'
#
loop_
_entity.id
_entity.type
_entity.pdbx_description
1 polymer ?
#
loop_
_entity_poly.entity_id
_entity_poly.type
_entity_poly.pdbx_seq_one_letter_code
_entity_poly.pdbx_strand_id
1 'polypeptide(L)'
;MSMNYDTASVSEVEDGTTQESIYSEVSKLRLKDAVIYYQGLLAQNHLISSESSASISHEAMLMGEEIFQNTLAILAEKIIVSDEELIHENERC
;
A
#
# COMPACT_ATOMS: atom_id res chain seq x y z
N MET A 1 -4.22 63.76 -3.50
CA MET A 1 -2.83 63.39 -3.17
C MET A 1 -2.40 62.32 -4.16
N SER A 2 -1.42 62.61 -5.01
CA SER A 2 -0.93 61.67 -6.03
C SER A 2 0.17 60.81 -5.40
N MET A 3 -0.05 59.50 -5.29
CA MET A 3 0.94 58.56 -4.76
C MET A 3 1.90 58.17 -5.88
N ASN A 4 3.11 58.71 -5.85
CA ASN A 4 4.20 58.27 -6.71
C ASN A 4 4.67 56.91 -6.17
N TYR A 5 4.36 55.84 -6.89
CA TYR A 5 4.94 54.53 -6.62
C TYR A 5 6.31 54.48 -7.31
N ASP A 6 7.35 54.83 -6.57
CA ASP A 6 8.71 54.48 -6.95
C ASP A 6 8.77 52.95 -7.00
N THR A 7 8.65 52.41 -8.21
CA THR A 7 8.71 50.98 -8.47
C THR A 7 10.17 50.62 -8.34
N ALA A 8 10.57 50.11 -7.18
CA ALA A 8 11.89 49.52 -7.01
C ALA A 8 12.03 48.38 -8.03
N SER A 9 12.78 48.63 -9.09
CA SER A 9 13.14 47.63 -10.09
C SER A 9 13.98 46.57 -9.39
N VAL A 10 13.38 45.40 -9.15
CA VAL A 10 14.11 44.20 -8.78
C VAL A 10 15.00 43.88 -9.98
N SER A 11 16.30 44.09 -9.81
CA SER A 11 17.30 43.60 -10.77
C SER A 11 17.07 42.11 -10.91
N GLU A 12 16.73 41.65 -12.11
CA GLU A 12 16.82 40.25 -12.47
C GLU A 12 18.27 39.85 -12.20
N VAL A 13 18.49 39.15 -11.09
CA VAL A 13 19.74 38.48 -10.84
C VAL A 13 19.83 37.48 -11.98
N GLU A 14 20.80 37.72 -12.86
CA GLU A 14 21.16 36.85 -13.98
C GLU A 14 21.02 35.40 -13.52
N ASP A 15 20.02 34.69 -14.05
CA ASP A 15 19.80 33.28 -13.77
C ASP A 15 20.88 32.49 -14.51
N GLY A 16 22.09 32.59 -13.97
CA GLY A 16 23.23 31.74 -14.29
C GLY A 16 23.03 30.34 -13.70
N THR A 17 21.83 29.77 -13.79
CA THR A 17 21.69 28.32 -13.76
C THR A 17 22.31 27.80 -15.05
N THR A 18 23.61 27.52 -14.99
CA THR A 18 24.19 26.47 -15.82
C THR A 18 23.28 25.28 -15.69
N GLN A 19 22.50 25.03 -16.74
CA GLN A 19 21.48 23.99 -16.78
C GLN A 19 22.23 22.65 -16.67
N GLU A 20 22.44 22.18 -15.45
CA GLU A 20 23.13 20.92 -15.18
C GLU A 20 22.34 19.84 -15.91
N SER A 21 22.97 19.29 -16.95
CA SER A 21 22.35 18.25 -17.77
C SER A 21 21.90 17.12 -16.85
N ILE A 22 20.63 16.77 -16.96
CA ILE A 22 19.99 15.68 -16.20
C ILE A 22 20.71 14.34 -16.43
N TYR A 23 21.47 14.23 -17.54
CA TYR A 23 22.26 13.07 -17.91
C TYR A 23 23.69 13.09 -17.36
N SER A 24 24.11 14.13 -16.65
CA SER A 24 25.42 14.18 -16.02
C SER A 24 25.52 13.12 -14.91
N GLU A 25 26.72 12.56 -14.71
CA GLU A 25 26.95 11.56 -13.66
C GLU A 25 26.62 12.10 -12.27
N VAL A 26 26.87 13.39 -12.04
CA VAL A 26 26.52 14.07 -10.80
C VAL A 26 25.00 14.12 -10.62
N SER A 27 24.24 14.45 -11.65
CA SER A 27 22.76 14.46 -11.61
C SER A 27 22.19 13.06 -11.38
N LYS A 28 22.76 12.02 -12.00
CA LYS A 28 22.38 10.61 -11.75
C LYS A 28 22.64 10.18 -10.32
N LEU A 29 23.79 10.56 -9.75
CA LEU A 29 24.11 10.28 -8.35
C LEU A 29 23.12 10.97 -7.41
N ARG A 30 22.85 12.27 -7.62
CA ARG A 30 21.84 13.01 -6.84
C ARG A 30 20.45 12.38 -6.94
N LEU A 31 20.05 11.93 -8.13
CA LEU A 31 18.77 11.24 -8.33
C LEU A 31 18.71 9.92 -7.55
N LYS A 32 19.77 9.11 -7.62
CA LYS A 32 19.87 7.87 -6.86
C LYS A 32 19.74 8.12 -5.35
N ASP A 33 20.45 9.11 -4.84
CA ASP A 33 20.42 9.45 -3.42
C ASP A 33 19.02 9.94 -2.99
N ALA A 34 18.36 10.74 -3.82
CA ALA A 34 16.99 11.17 -3.59
C ALA A 34 15.99 9.99 -3.57
N VAL A 35 16.11 9.04 -4.51
CA VAL A 35 15.28 7.83 -4.56
C VAL A 35 15.45 7.01 -3.28
N ILE A 36 16.69 6.77 -2.84
CA ILE A 36 16.98 6.03 -1.61
C ILE A 36 16.39 6.74 -0.39
N TYR A 37 16.56 8.06 -0.29
CA TYR A 37 16.01 8.86 0.80
C TYR A 37 14.49 8.73 0.90
N TYR A 38 13.77 8.95 -0.21
CA TYR A 38 12.31 8.88 -0.20
C TYR A 38 11.81 7.45 0.01
N GLN A 39 12.49 6.44 -0.52
CA GLN A 39 12.15 5.04 -0.24
C GLN A 39 12.28 4.74 1.27
N GLY A 40 13.36 5.20 1.91
CA GLY A 40 13.53 5.08 3.36
C GLY A 40 12.45 5.81 4.15
N LEU A 41 12.05 7.01 3.71
CA LEU A 41 10.99 7.80 4.33
C LEU A 41 9.64 7.09 4.22
N LEU A 42 9.30 6.57 3.04
CA LEU A 42 8.06 5.82 2.80
C LEU A 42 8.00 4.54 3.65
N ALA A 43 9.11 3.81 3.76
CA ALA A 43 9.19 2.60 4.58
C ALA A 43 9.01 2.91 6.08
N GLN A 44 9.64 3.99 6.57
CA GLN A 44 9.48 4.45 7.96
C GLN A 44 8.05 4.87 8.29
N ASN A 45 7.33 5.44 7.32
CA ASN A 45 5.93 5.82 7.49
C ASN A 45 4.96 4.66 7.23
N HIS A 46 5.44 3.43 7.04
CA HIS A 46 4.64 2.26 6.71
C HIS A 46 3.77 2.43 5.44
N LEU A 47 4.16 3.33 4.53
CA LEU A 47 3.46 3.60 3.29
C LEU A 47 3.85 2.63 2.17
N ILE A 48 5.02 1.99 2.32
CA ILE A 48 5.46 0.87 1.49
C ILE A 48 5.91 -0.25 2.43
N SER A 49 5.50 -1.47 2.11
CA SER A 49 5.97 -2.62 2.87
C SER A 49 7.38 -2.98 2.41
N SER A 50 8.27 -3.20 3.38
CA SER A 50 9.57 -3.85 3.15
C SER A 50 9.41 -5.37 3.01
N GLU A 51 8.29 -5.94 3.46
CA GLU A 51 7.98 -7.34 3.24
C GLU A 51 7.61 -7.59 1.79
N SER A 52 8.22 -8.65 1.23
CA SER A 52 7.87 -9.15 -0.09
C SER A 52 6.39 -9.50 -0.12
N SER A 53 5.71 -9.16 -1.22
CA SER A 53 4.37 -9.66 -1.54
C SER A 53 4.25 -11.18 -1.40
N ALA A 54 5.36 -11.91 -1.51
CA ALA A 54 5.45 -13.34 -1.23
C ALA A 54 5.09 -13.71 0.23
N SER A 55 5.47 -12.88 1.22
CA SER A 55 5.15 -13.11 2.64
C SER A 55 3.64 -12.97 2.88
N ILE A 56 3.01 -11.93 2.32
CA ILE A 56 1.55 -11.73 2.39
C ILE A 56 0.81 -12.88 1.71
N SER A 57 1.31 -13.36 0.57
CA SER A 57 0.72 -14.51 -0.13
C SER A 57 0.82 -15.81 0.68
N HIS A 58 1.89 -15.98 1.47
CA HIS A 58 2.06 -17.14 2.33
C HIS A 58 1.07 -17.14 3.49
N GLU A 59 0.90 -16.01 4.18
CA GLU A 59 -0.09 -15.88 5.27
C GLU A 59 -1.52 -16.08 4.75
N ALA A 60 -1.84 -15.48 3.59
CA ALA A 60 -3.14 -15.67 2.95
C ALA A 60 -3.39 -17.13 2.54
N MET A 61 -2.35 -17.85 2.12
CA MET A 61 -2.42 -19.28 1.80
C MET A 61 -2.68 -20.12 3.06
N LEU A 62 -2.00 -19.84 4.18
CA LEU A 62 -2.23 -20.56 5.44
C LEU A 62 -3.66 -20.37 5.96
N MET A 63 -4.16 -19.13 5.93
CA MET A 63 -5.56 -18.86 6.29
C MET A 63 -6.55 -19.57 5.36
N GLY A 64 -6.26 -19.61 4.05
CA GLY A 64 -7.08 -20.32 3.07
C GLY A 64 -7.13 -21.83 3.33
N GLU A 65 -6.01 -22.44 3.69
CA GLU A 65 -5.93 -23.86 4.05
C GLU A 65 -6.73 -24.15 5.33
N GLU A 66 -6.61 -23.32 6.36
CA GLU A 66 -7.38 -23.47 7.60
C GLU A 66 -8.90 -23.44 7.33
N ILE A 67 -9.38 -22.47 6.53
CA ILE A 67 -10.79 -22.37 6.16
C ILE A 67 -11.25 -23.62 5.41
N PHE A 68 -10.43 -24.12 4.47
CA PHE A 68 -10.74 -25.32 3.71
C PHE A 68 -10.85 -26.56 4.61
N GLN A 69 -9.89 -26.78 5.50
CA GLN A 69 -9.93 -27.90 6.45
C GLN A 69 -11.10 -27.81 7.42
N ASN A 70 -11.40 -26.62 7.94
CA ASN A 70 -12.58 -26.42 8.79
C ASN A 70 -13.88 -26.72 8.03
N THR A 71 -13.97 -26.33 6.76
CA THR A 71 -15.14 -26.65 5.92
C THR A 71 -15.27 -28.16 5.70
N LEU A 72 -14.17 -28.86 5.43
CA LEU A 72 -14.17 -30.31 5.30
C LEU A 72 -14.57 -31.00 6.60
N ALA A 73 -14.08 -30.51 7.75
CA ALA A 73 -14.47 -31.02 9.06
C ALA A 73 -15.97 -30.87 9.27
N ILE A 74 -16.55 -29.69 9.02
CA ILE A 74 -18.00 -29.45 9.13
C ILE A 74 -18.80 -30.37 8.20
N LEU A 75 -18.35 -30.55 6.96
CA LEU A 75 -19.00 -31.44 6.00
C LEU A 75 -18.91 -32.92 6.40
N ALA A 76 -17.76 -33.33 6.97
CA ALA A 76 -17.53 -34.69 7.43
C ALA A 76 -18.28 -35.00 8.74
N GLU A 77 -18.42 -34.01 9.62
CA GLU A 77 -19.18 -34.11 10.87
C GLU A 77 -20.69 -34.12 10.65
N LYS A 78 -21.14 -33.79 9.42
CA LYS A 78 -22.51 -33.95 8.91
C LYS A 78 -23.58 -33.72 9.97
N ILE A 79 -23.67 -32.48 10.49
CA ILE A 79 -24.97 -31.94 10.95
C ILE A 79 -25.73 -31.43 9.72
N ILE A 80 -25.87 -32.27 8.71
CA ILE A 80 -26.87 -32.06 7.66
C ILE A 80 -28.09 -32.77 8.20
N VAL A 81 -28.84 -32.07 9.05
CA VAL A 81 -30.17 -32.51 9.44
C VAL A 81 -30.95 -32.70 8.14
N SER A 82 -31.37 -33.92 7.85
CA SER A 82 -32.20 -34.15 6.68
C SER A 82 -33.59 -33.56 6.95
N ASP A 83 -34.31 -33.17 5.89
CA ASP A 83 -35.66 -32.62 6.06
C ASP A 83 -36.57 -33.59 6.84
N GLU A 84 -36.33 -34.91 6.73
CA GLU A 84 -37.02 -35.96 7.48
C GLU A 84 -36.78 -35.90 9.01
N GLU A 85 -35.57 -35.54 9.47
CA GLU A 85 -35.27 -35.38 10.91
C GLU A 85 -35.93 -34.12 11.51
N LEU A 86 -36.17 -33.07 10.70
CA LEU A 86 -36.85 -31.84 11.15
C LEU A 86 -38.36 -32.03 11.37
N ILE A 87 -39.00 -32.98 10.69
CA ILE A 87 -40.47 -33.15 10.71
C ILE A 87 -40.93 -33.99 11.91
N HIS A 88 -40.10 -34.90 12.42
CA HIS A 88 -40.46 -35.79 13.53
C HIS A 88 -40.38 -35.17 14.93
N GLU A 89 -39.72 -34.02 15.09
CA GLU A 89 -39.62 -33.33 16.38
C GLU A 89 -40.91 -32.56 16.74
N ASN A 90 -41.75 -32.25 15.75
CA ASN A 90 -43.02 -31.53 15.94
C ASN A 90 -44.23 -32.43 16.27
N GLU A 91 -44.09 -33.76 16.19
CA GLU A 91 -45.18 -34.72 16.50
C GLU A 91 -45.11 -35.30 17.93
N ARG A 92 -44.19 -34.78 18.76
CA ARG A 92 -43.98 -35.20 20.17
C ARG A 92 -44.66 -34.30 21.21
N CYS A 93 -45.70 -33.55 20.83
CA CYS A 93 -46.58 -32.81 21.76
C CYS A 93 -47.92 -33.53 21.94
#